data_AF-A0A7C1SQF5-F1
#
_entry.id   AF-A0A7C1SQF5-F1
#
_cell.length_a   1.000
_cell.length_b   1.000
_cell.length_c   1.000
_cell.angle_alpha   90.00
_cell.angle_beta   90.00
_cell.angle_gamma   90.00
#
_symmetry.space_group_name_H-M   'P 1'
#
loop_
_entity.id
_entity.type
_entity.pdbx_description
1 polymer ?
#
loop_
_entity_poly.entity_id
_entity_poly.type
_entity_poly.pdbx_seq_one_letter_code
_entity_poly.pdbx_strand_id
1 'polypeptide(L)'
;AVNRGLLLHLGDESELASVLAHEIVHAAARHSAAQMTRGTFIGLGATALGAVGGSYGLGETGAQMAQLGAAAWMATYGRGDELEADAYGMDYLAKAGYDPYGAVRVQQAFVKLSEGRQQDFISGMFASHPPSRARVEANRTKAATLPKGVTNRTRYQQKIAQLKRDKPAYEAEEAAIKALNAKDTATALAQLDKAIKIQPNESSFWELRGHAWEMKKNSTNAEKAFTTAIRKNPDLFSAYLYRGMIRFDQGNKTGAKGDLEKSYQLLPTPPASYYLGEIALDSGDKQTAVRYFQTAAQGNDELAKKAQSRLAVLELSTSPHKFILSQVYVGDDGYLRIVIQNNSPVTVTSVKVQLAEMANAFMVASSTTLNGPKQLAPGQKATIKTRIGPFNDTAEAARFRAKVVGVQVPE
;
A
#
# COMPACT_ATOMS: atom_id res chain seq x y z
N ALA A 1 -6.92 2.73 19.62
CA ALA A 1 -7.31 3.36 20.89
C ALA A 1 -6.14 3.84 21.75
N VAL A 2 -5.21 2.97 22.17
CA VAL A 2 -4.12 3.37 23.08
C VAL A 2 -2.85 3.75 22.31
N ASN A 3 -2.35 4.97 22.52
CA ASN A 3 -1.08 5.47 21.95
C ASN A 3 -0.26 6.21 23.01
N ARG A 4 1.01 6.50 22.71
CA ARG A 4 1.95 7.20 23.62
C ARG A 4 1.41 8.54 24.12
N GLY A 5 0.80 9.33 23.23
CA GLY A 5 0.22 10.63 23.56
C GLY A 5 -0.88 10.51 24.61
N LEU A 6 -1.82 9.56 24.40
CA LEU A 6 -2.89 9.28 25.36
C LEU A 6 -2.31 8.95 26.75
N LEU A 7 -1.32 8.06 26.83
CA LEU A 7 -0.73 7.64 28.12
C LEU A 7 -0.17 8.83 28.93
N LEU A 8 0.32 9.87 28.25
CA LEU A 8 0.83 11.09 28.89
C LEU A 8 -0.28 11.99 29.43
N HIS A 9 -1.52 11.87 28.93
CA HIS A 9 -2.69 12.64 29.38
C HIS A 9 -3.43 12.00 30.55
N LEU A 10 -3.29 10.68 30.74
CA LEU A 10 -3.95 9.98 31.83
C LEU A 10 -3.25 10.23 33.18
N GLY A 11 -4.04 10.43 34.22
CA GLY A 11 -3.61 10.66 35.58
C GLY A 11 -3.28 9.39 36.36
N ASP A 12 -3.92 8.26 36.05
CA ASP A 12 -3.80 7.01 36.80
C ASP A 12 -4.22 5.75 36.00
N GLU A 13 -4.10 4.57 36.62
CA GLU A 13 -4.37 3.29 35.96
C GLU A 13 -5.87 3.07 35.71
N SER A 14 -6.75 3.61 36.56
CA SER A 14 -8.20 3.48 36.36
C SER A 14 -8.68 4.25 35.12
N GLU A 15 -8.04 5.37 34.80
CA GLU A 15 -8.30 6.11 33.55
C GLU A 15 -7.84 5.29 32.33
N LEU A 16 -6.67 4.65 32.37
CA LEU A 16 -6.24 3.74 31.28
C LEU A 16 -7.18 2.54 31.15
N ALA A 17 -7.53 1.92 32.28
CA ALA A 17 -8.48 0.82 32.31
C ALA A 17 -9.83 1.25 31.72
N SER A 18 -10.29 2.48 31.95
CA SER A 18 -11.56 2.96 31.40
C SER A 18 -11.54 3.05 29.88
N VAL A 19 -10.42 3.51 29.30
CA VAL A 19 -10.27 3.51 27.84
C VAL A 19 -10.26 2.08 27.31
N LEU A 20 -9.53 1.16 27.95
CA LEU A 20 -9.51 -0.24 27.53
C LEU A 20 -10.89 -0.90 27.63
N ALA A 21 -11.62 -0.67 28.73
CA ALA A 21 -12.94 -1.22 28.95
C ALA A 21 -13.95 -0.72 27.91
N HIS A 22 -13.90 0.57 27.57
CA HIS A 22 -14.70 1.18 26.50
C HIS A 22 -14.49 0.47 25.15
N GLU A 23 -13.24 0.26 24.75
CA GLU A 23 -12.89 -0.42 23.50
C GLU A 23 -13.29 -1.90 23.49
N ILE A 24 -13.17 -2.57 24.64
CA ILE A 24 -13.64 -3.95 24.81
C ILE A 24 -15.15 -4.03 24.59
N VAL A 25 -15.92 -3.04 25.06
CA VAL A 25 -17.37 -3.02 24.82
C VAL A 25 -17.67 -2.79 23.34
N HIS A 26 -16.99 -1.88 22.65
CA HIS A 26 -17.18 -1.73 21.19
C HIS A 26 -16.94 -3.03 20.43
N ALA A 27 -15.90 -3.79 20.81
CA ALA A 27 -15.62 -5.09 20.23
C ALA A 27 -16.69 -6.14 20.58
N ALA A 28 -17.06 -6.24 21.85
CA ALA A 28 -18.03 -7.23 22.33
C ALA A 28 -19.44 -7.00 21.77
N ALA A 29 -19.88 -5.74 21.73
CA ALA A 29 -21.16 -5.31 21.18
C ALA A 29 -21.16 -5.23 19.64
N ARG A 30 -20.01 -5.51 19.00
CA ARG A 30 -19.84 -5.53 17.54
C ARG A 30 -20.25 -4.20 16.88
N HIS A 31 -20.04 -3.08 17.54
CA HIS A 31 -20.39 -1.75 17.03
C HIS A 31 -19.75 -1.48 15.66
N SER A 32 -18.51 -1.92 15.44
CA SER A 32 -17.80 -1.82 14.15
C SER A 32 -18.45 -2.64 13.03
N ALA A 33 -18.93 -3.85 13.31
CA ALA A 33 -19.60 -4.70 12.32
C ALA A 33 -21.02 -4.20 11.99
N ALA A 34 -21.75 -3.70 13.00
CA ALA A 34 -23.06 -3.07 12.81
C ALA A 34 -22.95 -1.79 11.95
N GLN A 35 -21.89 -1.01 12.16
CA GLN A 35 -21.61 0.19 11.38
C GLN A 35 -21.14 -0.11 9.95
N MET A 36 -20.32 -1.15 9.76
CA MET A 36 -19.92 -1.62 8.43
C MET A 36 -21.13 -2.09 7.62
N THR A 37 -22.07 -2.85 8.23
CA THR A 37 -23.32 -3.30 7.57
C THR A 37 -24.20 -2.12 7.14
N ARG A 38 -24.27 -1.05 7.94
CA ARG A 38 -24.98 0.20 7.60
C ARG A 38 -24.27 0.99 6.48
N GLY A 39 -22.93 0.98 6.44
CA GLY A 39 -22.13 1.64 5.40
C GLY A 39 -22.13 0.90 4.06
N THR A 40 -22.14 -0.43 4.07
CA THR A 40 -22.18 -1.27 2.85
C THR A 40 -23.50 -1.11 2.08
N PHE A 41 -24.61 -0.86 2.78
CA PHE A 41 -25.92 -0.68 2.15
C PHE A 41 -26.07 0.65 1.38
N ILE A 42 -25.36 1.70 1.79
CA ILE A 42 -25.35 2.99 1.08
C ILE A 42 -24.36 2.96 -0.11
N GLY A 43 -23.29 2.18 -0.03
CA GLY A 43 -22.27 2.06 -1.09
C GLY A 43 -22.68 1.21 -2.30
N LEU A 44 -23.46 0.13 -2.10
CA LEU A 44 -23.93 -0.73 -3.21
C LEU A 44 -24.96 -0.04 -4.12
N GLY A 45 -25.68 0.98 -3.62
CA GLY A 45 -26.65 1.75 -4.41
C GLY A 45 -26.03 2.73 -5.40
N ALA A 46 -24.76 3.12 -5.22
CA ALA A 46 -24.08 4.12 -6.06
C ALA A 46 -23.24 3.51 -7.20
N THR A 47 -22.93 2.20 -7.14
CA THR A 47 -22.10 1.50 -8.14
C THR A 47 -22.84 1.09 -9.42
N ALA A 48 -24.15 1.29 -9.50
CA ALA A 48 -24.93 0.88 -10.67
C ALA A 48 -24.88 1.88 -11.86
N LEU A 49 -24.26 3.07 -11.73
CA LEU A 49 -24.34 4.13 -12.76
C LEU A 49 -23.00 4.70 -13.27
N GLY A 50 -21.85 4.15 -12.86
CA GLY A 50 -20.54 4.82 -13.05
C GLY A 50 -19.52 4.15 -13.96
N ALA A 51 -19.92 3.24 -14.86
CA ALA A 51 -18.98 2.50 -15.72
C ALA A 51 -18.71 3.18 -17.07
N VAL A 52 -18.34 4.47 -17.11
CA VAL A 52 -17.81 5.10 -18.34
C VAL A 52 -16.82 6.23 -18.01
N GLY A 53 -15.53 6.00 -18.29
CA GLY A 53 -14.55 7.04 -18.64
C GLY A 53 -13.94 7.89 -17.52
N GLY A 54 -12.64 7.67 -17.24
CA GLY A 54 -11.86 8.60 -16.42
C GLY A 54 -10.46 8.07 -16.08
N SER A 55 -9.44 8.82 -16.46
CA SER A 55 -8.00 8.53 -16.37
C SER A 55 -7.44 8.56 -14.94
N TYR A 56 -6.79 7.48 -14.50
CA TYR A 56 -6.21 7.36 -13.15
C TYR A 56 -4.71 7.68 -13.14
N GLY A 57 -4.38 8.76 -12.44
CA GLY A 57 -3.03 9.21 -12.16
C GLY A 57 -2.38 8.45 -11.01
N LEU A 58 -1.05 8.49 -10.99
CA LEU A 58 -0.10 7.71 -10.18
C LEU A 58 -0.09 8.01 -8.66
N GLY A 59 -1.20 8.47 -8.09
CA GLY A 59 -1.35 8.75 -6.65
C GLY A 59 -2.64 8.23 -5.99
N GLU A 60 -3.57 7.65 -6.77
CA GLU A 60 -4.93 7.40 -6.27
C GLU A 60 -5.24 5.96 -5.82
N THR A 61 -4.49 4.94 -6.24
CA THR A 61 -4.81 3.55 -5.84
C THR A 61 -4.44 3.25 -4.39
N GLY A 62 -3.36 3.84 -3.90
CA GLY A 62 -3.05 3.87 -2.47
C GLY A 62 -4.07 4.68 -1.68
N ALA A 63 -4.55 5.81 -2.21
CA ALA A 63 -5.53 6.67 -1.56
C ALA A 63 -6.96 6.08 -1.56
N GLN A 64 -7.35 5.27 -2.53
CA GLN A 64 -8.67 4.62 -2.59
C GLN A 64 -8.77 3.35 -1.73
N MET A 65 -7.72 2.51 -1.70
CA MET A 65 -7.62 1.40 -0.74
C MET A 65 -7.36 1.92 0.67
N ALA A 66 -6.55 2.97 0.81
CA ALA A 66 -6.49 3.72 2.07
C ALA A 66 -7.79 4.45 2.35
N GLN A 67 -8.64 4.84 1.41
CA GLN A 67 -9.97 5.40 1.69
C GLN A 67 -10.97 4.32 2.08
N LEU A 68 -10.87 3.09 1.58
CA LEU A 68 -11.68 1.97 2.07
C LEU A 68 -11.26 1.58 3.49
N GLY A 69 -9.96 1.50 3.77
CA GLY A 69 -9.42 1.31 5.12
C GLY A 69 -9.63 2.52 6.05
N ALA A 70 -9.51 3.73 5.53
CA ALA A 70 -9.70 4.98 6.27
C ALA A 70 -11.16 5.33 6.45
N ALA A 71 -12.09 4.95 5.56
CA ALA A 71 -13.53 5.08 5.81
C ALA A 71 -13.99 4.14 6.93
N ALA A 72 -13.36 2.96 7.05
CA ALA A 72 -13.56 2.07 8.20
C ALA A 72 -12.93 2.64 9.50
N TRP A 73 -11.80 3.35 9.41
CA TRP A 73 -11.19 4.06 10.56
C TRP A 73 -11.86 5.42 10.89
N MET A 74 -12.50 6.07 9.92
CA MET A 74 -13.25 7.33 10.07
C MET A 74 -14.73 7.10 10.45
N ALA A 75 -15.10 5.85 10.69
CA ALA A 75 -16.43 5.48 11.15
C ALA A 75 -16.66 6.07 12.55
N THR A 76 -17.50 7.10 12.64
CA THR A 76 -17.86 7.75 13.91
C THR A 76 -18.97 6.94 14.57
N TYR A 77 -18.79 6.52 15.82
CA TYR A 77 -19.81 5.71 16.48
C TYR A 77 -21.09 6.52 16.77
N GLY A 78 -22.23 5.84 16.79
CA GLY A 78 -23.49 6.49 17.14
C GLY A 78 -23.47 6.99 18.58
N ARG A 79 -24.21 8.07 18.87
CA ARG A 79 -24.34 8.58 20.25
C ARG A 79 -24.88 7.53 21.23
N GLY A 80 -25.68 6.57 20.75
CA GLY A 80 -26.15 5.42 21.54
C GLY A 80 -25.02 4.45 21.86
N ASP A 81 -24.26 4.05 20.84
CA ASP A 81 -23.13 3.12 20.95
C ASP A 81 -22.06 3.60 21.94
N GLU A 82 -21.77 4.92 21.96
CA GLU A 82 -20.83 5.54 22.89
C GLU A 82 -21.33 5.53 24.35
N LEU A 83 -22.61 5.82 24.58
CA LEU A 83 -23.20 5.78 25.93
C LEU A 83 -23.28 4.36 26.46
N GLU A 84 -23.53 3.39 25.58
CA GLU A 84 -23.52 1.97 25.90
C GLU A 84 -22.11 1.49 26.27
N ALA A 85 -21.11 1.86 25.45
CA ALA A 85 -19.71 1.55 25.71
C ALA A 85 -19.19 2.17 27.01
N ASP A 86 -19.56 3.43 27.28
CA ASP A 86 -19.27 4.08 28.56
C ASP A 86 -19.90 3.31 29.74
N ALA A 87 -21.20 3.00 29.64
CA ALA A 87 -21.97 2.38 30.73
C ALA A 87 -21.45 0.98 31.08
N TYR A 88 -21.33 0.08 30.10
CA TYR A 88 -20.81 -1.26 30.34
C TYR A 88 -19.31 -1.27 30.59
N GLY A 89 -18.56 -0.30 30.04
CA GLY A 89 -17.15 -0.11 30.34
C GLY A 89 -16.94 0.14 31.82
N MET A 90 -17.76 1.01 32.44
CA MET A 90 -17.74 1.21 33.89
C MET A 90 -18.14 -0.02 34.70
N ASP A 91 -19.07 -0.86 34.21
CA ASP A 91 -19.38 -2.15 34.85
C ASP A 91 -18.17 -3.09 34.83
N TYR A 92 -17.40 -3.12 33.75
CA TYR A 92 -16.16 -3.88 33.67
C TYR A 92 -15.08 -3.34 34.60
N LEU A 93 -14.96 -2.01 34.74
CA LEU A 93 -14.04 -1.39 35.71
C LEU A 93 -14.37 -1.83 37.13
N ALA A 94 -15.63 -1.70 37.53
CA ALA A 94 -16.08 -2.08 38.87
C ALA A 94 -15.80 -3.57 39.16
N LYS A 95 -16.10 -4.46 38.19
CA LYS A 95 -15.82 -5.90 38.30
C LYS A 95 -14.32 -6.21 38.38
N ALA A 96 -13.48 -5.43 37.68
CA ALA A 96 -12.02 -5.55 37.72
C ALA A 96 -11.39 -4.85 38.95
N GLY A 97 -12.19 -4.23 39.82
CA GLY A 97 -11.74 -3.55 41.04
C GLY A 97 -11.19 -2.14 40.82
N TYR A 98 -11.33 -1.57 39.63
CA TYR A 98 -10.90 -0.21 39.32
C TYR A 98 -11.97 0.82 39.66
N ASP A 99 -11.54 2.05 39.97
CA ASP A 99 -12.41 3.19 40.21
C ASP A 99 -13.23 3.57 38.95
N PRO A 100 -14.57 3.44 38.95
CA PRO A 100 -15.41 3.81 37.81
C PRO A 100 -15.33 5.29 37.45
N TYR A 101 -14.95 6.17 38.41
CA TYR A 101 -14.74 7.59 38.14
C TYR A 101 -13.53 7.85 37.22
N GLY A 102 -12.68 6.86 36.93
CA GLY A 102 -11.68 6.95 35.87
C GLY A 102 -12.30 7.32 34.52
N ALA A 103 -13.43 6.70 34.14
CA ALA A 103 -14.14 7.00 32.90
C ALA A 103 -14.67 8.46 32.87
N VAL A 104 -15.12 8.96 34.02
CA VAL A 104 -15.58 10.36 34.16
C VAL A 104 -14.42 11.34 33.97
N ARG A 105 -13.26 11.06 34.58
CA ARG A 105 -12.07 11.92 34.48
C ARG A 105 -11.51 11.96 33.07
N VAL A 106 -11.43 10.82 32.38
CA VAL A 106 -11.03 10.75 30.96
C VAL A 106 -11.96 11.61 30.10
N GLN A 107 -13.27 11.44 30.25
CA GLN A 107 -14.23 12.20 29.43
C GLN A 107 -14.18 13.70 29.71
N GLN A 108 -13.98 14.10 30.97
CA GLN A 108 -13.78 15.51 31.34
C GLN A 108 -12.50 16.09 30.73
N ALA A 109 -11.40 15.34 30.77
CA ALA A 109 -10.14 15.74 30.17
C ALA A 109 -10.30 15.94 28.65
N PHE A 110 -11.02 15.04 27.98
CA PHE A 110 -11.29 15.14 26.55
C PHE A 110 -12.21 16.30 26.18
N VAL A 111 -13.27 16.55 26.94
CA VAL A 111 -14.11 17.73 26.72
C VAL A 111 -13.27 19.02 26.84
N LYS A 112 -12.44 19.13 27.88
CA LYS A 112 -11.56 20.29 28.07
C LYS A 112 -10.55 20.46 26.92
N LEU A 113 -10.00 19.36 26.43
CA LEU A 113 -9.09 19.36 25.27
C LEU A 113 -9.83 19.71 23.96
N SER A 114 -11.10 19.35 23.82
CA SER A 114 -11.89 19.70 22.63
C SER A 114 -12.26 21.19 22.55
N GLU A 115 -12.33 21.88 23.69
CA GLU A 115 -12.66 23.32 23.79
C GLU A 115 -11.47 24.23 23.43
N GLY A 116 -10.24 23.80 23.74
CA GLY A 116 -9.01 24.49 23.36
C GLY A 116 -8.45 23.88 22.09
N ARG A 117 -8.45 24.61 20.97
CA ARG A 117 -8.00 24.17 19.61
C ARG A 117 -6.51 23.74 19.51
N GLN A 118 -6.01 22.86 20.37
CA GLN A 118 -4.65 22.34 20.34
C GLN A 118 -4.61 20.86 19.94
N GLN A 119 -4.11 20.67 18.72
CA GLN A 119 -3.24 19.61 18.20
C GLN A 119 -3.81 18.26 17.71
N ASP A 120 -3.15 17.81 16.65
CA ASP A 120 -3.63 16.99 15.53
C ASP A 120 -3.84 15.50 15.85
N PHE A 121 -3.25 14.97 16.92
CA PHE A 121 -3.33 13.54 17.24
C PHE A 121 -4.59 13.15 18.03
N ILE A 122 -5.07 14.03 18.93
CA ILE A 122 -6.31 13.82 19.68
C ILE A 122 -7.53 13.95 18.75
N SER A 123 -7.42 14.77 17.70
CA SER A 123 -8.44 14.94 16.66
C SER A 123 -8.84 13.62 16.00
N GLY A 124 -7.89 12.70 15.77
CA GLY A 124 -8.18 11.39 15.20
C GLY A 124 -8.99 10.48 16.14
N MET A 125 -8.73 10.54 17.45
CA MET A 125 -9.50 9.82 18.46
C MET A 125 -10.89 10.44 18.65
N PHE A 126 -10.99 11.78 18.64
CA PHE A 126 -12.26 12.49 18.73
C PHE A 126 -13.14 12.32 17.49
N ALA A 127 -12.53 12.05 16.34
CA ALA A 127 -13.28 11.70 15.15
C ALA A 127 -14.09 10.42 15.37
N SER A 128 -13.48 9.36 15.92
CA SER A 128 -14.18 8.09 16.17
C SER A 128 -15.04 8.11 17.45
N HIS A 129 -14.57 8.76 18.53
CA HIS A 129 -15.25 8.85 19.83
C HIS A 129 -15.42 10.31 20.28
N PRO A 130 -16.48 11.01 19.84
CA PRO A 130 -16.64 12.43 20.15
C PRO A 130 -16.90 12.66 21.65
N PRO A 131 -16.12 13.52 22.33
CA PRO A 131 -16.37 13.85 23.72
C PRO A 131 -17.61 14.76 23.84
N SER A 132 -18.35 14.64 24.94
CA SER A 132 -19.48 15.54 25.21
C SER A 132 -19.76 15.72 26.70
N ARG A 133 -20.29 16.90 27.05
CA ARG A 133 -20.78 17.19 28.41
C ARG A 133 -21.91 16.23 28.82
N ALA A 134 -22.75 15.81 27.88
CA ALA A 134 -23.81 14.84 28.13
C ALA A 134 -23.27 13.47 28.57
N ARG A 135 -22.21 12.97 27.88
CA ARG A 135 -21.51 11.74 28.28
C ARG A 135 -20.84 11.87 29.64
N VAL A 136 -20.23 13.03 29.94
CA VAL A 136 -19.66 13.26 31.29
C VAL A 136 -20.72 13.11 32.38
N GLU A 137 -21.92 13.67 32.17
CA GLU A 137 -22.99 13.60 33.17
C GLU A 137 -23.61 12.20 33.29
N ALA A 138 -23.81 11.53 32.16
CA ALA A 138 -24.22 10.13 32.15
C ALA A 138 -23.21 9.24 32.89
N ASN A 139 -21.91 9.43 32.64
CA ASN A 139 -20.85 8.68 33.30
C ASN A 139 -20.80 8.97 34.79
N ARG A 140 -21.00 10.22 35.20
CA ARG A 140 -21.07 10.59 36.62
C ARG A 140 -22.24 9.89 37.32
N THR A 141 -23.41 9.88 36.67
CA THR A 141 -24.61 9.22 37.19
C THR A 141 -24.41 7.71 37.33
N LYS A 142 -23.87 7.05 36.31
CA LYS A 142 -23.57 5.60 36.34
C LYS A 142 -22.49 5.27 37.36
N ALA A 143 -21.37 6.01 37.39
CA ALA A 143 -20.28 5.77 38.33
C ALA A 143 -20.73 5.85 39.80
N ALA A 144 -21.68 6.74 40.12
CA ALA A 144 -22.25 6.86 41.46
C ALA A 144 -23.04 5.62 41.92
N THR A 145 -23.50 4.78 40.99
CA THR A 145 -24.21 3.52 41.29
C THR A 145 -23.29 2.33 41.49
N LEU A 146 -21.99 2.50 41.24
CA LEU A 146 -21.00 1.42 41.24
C LEU A 146 -20.08 1.49 42.47
N PRO A 147 -19.51 0.36 42.92
CA PRO A 147 -18.58 0.36 44.04
C PRO A 147 -17.33 1.18 43.71
N LYS A 148 -16.73 1.76 44.76
CA LYS A 148 -15.42 2.40 44.66
C LYS A 148 -14.35 1.35 44.36
N GLY A 149 -13.33 1.74 43.62
CA GLY A 149 -12.20 0.88 43.27
C GLY A 149 -10.86 1.60 43.39
N VAL A 150 -9.79 0.91 42.99
CA VAL A 150 -8.43 1.46 43.02
C VAL A 150 -8.16 2.35 41.81
N THR A 151 -7.39 3.42 42.00
CA THR A 151 -6.87 4.24 40.90
C THR A 151 -5.47 3.83 40.47
N ASN A 152 -4.67 3.27 41.40
CA ASN A 152 -3.27 2.91 41.22
C ASN A 152 -2.39 4.03 40.61
N ARG A 153 -2.70 5.28 40.96
CA ARG A 153 -2.00 6.47 40.45
C ARG A 153 -0.48 6.37 40.52
N THR A 154 0.08 6.03 41.69
CA THR A 154 1.54 5.95 41.86
C THR A 154 2.18 4.93 40.93
N ARG A 155 1.60 3.71 40.85
CA ARG A 155 2.07 2.65 39.95
C ARG A 155 2.04 3.11 38.50
N TYR A 156 0.94 3.71 38.07
CA TYR A 156 0.79 4.22 36.71
C TYR A 156 1.85 5.27 36.39
N GLN A 157 2.00 6.28 37.24
CA GLN A 157 2.96 7.37 37.06
C GLN A 157 4.41 6.88 37.01
N GLN A 158 4.77 5.88 37.82
CA GLN A 158 6.07 5.23 37.75
C GLN A 158 6.29 4.50 36.43
N LYS A 159 5.27 3.78 35.92
CA LYS A 159 5.37 3.02 34.67
C LYS A 159 5.51 3.92 33.44
N ILE A 160 4.90 5.11 33.43
CA ILE A 160 5.02 6.07 32.32
C ILE A 160 6.16 7.09 32.52
N ALA A 161 6.95 7.00 33.60
CA ALA A 161 8.00 7.98 33.90
C ALA A 161 9.05 8.08 32.78
N GLN A 162 9.42 6.96 32.14
CA GLN A 162 10.32 6.99 30.98
C GLN A 162 9.68 7.71 29.80
N LEU A 163 8.42 7.38 29.48
CA LEU A 163 7.68 8.04 28.39
C LEU A 163 7.56 9.56 28.61
N LYS A 164 7.40 10.01 29.87
CA LYS A 164 7.41 11.43 30.22
C LYS A 164 8.76 12.09 29.95
N ARG A 165 9.87 11.41 30.29
CA ARG A 165 11.23 11.90 29.99
C ARG A 165 11.48 11.95 28.48
N ASP A 166 10.93 11.01 27.73
CA ASP A 166 11.10 10.90 26.29
C ASP A 166 10.15 11.81 25.50
N LYS A 167 9.16 12.46 26.15
CA LYS A 167 8.20 13.35 25.50
C LYS A 167 8.86 14.36 24.55
N PRO A 168 9.93 15.09 24.93
CA PRO A 168 10.56 16.06 24.03
C PRO A 168 11.25 15.40 22.82
N ALA A 169 11.59 14.11 22.90
CA ALA A 169 12.11 13.36 21.75
C ALA A 169 11.02 13.14 20.69
N TYR A 170 9.81 12.79 21.14
CA TYR A 170 8.66 12.57 20.26
C TYR A 170 8.08 13.88 19.70
N GLU A 171 8.14 14.97 20.45
CA GLU A 171 7.84 16.31 19.91
C GLU A 171 8.85 16.72 18.82
N ALA A 172 10.13 16.38 19.00
CA ALA A 172 11.14 16.59 17.98
C ALA A 172 10.95 15.67 16.75
N GLU A 173 10.50 14.42 16.95
CA GLU A 173 10.10 13.51 15.86
C GLU A 173 8.96 14.12 15.03
N GLU A 174 7.90 14.60 15.67
CA GLU A 174 6.76 15.24 14.99
C GLU A 174 7.20 16.47 14.18
N ALA A 175 8.05 17.32 14.78
CA ALA A 175 8.64 18.45 14.08
C ALA A 175 9.51 18.00 12.88
N ALA A 176 10.24 16.89 13.00
CA ALA A 176 11.03 16.33 11.91
C ALA A 176 10.14 15.80 10.77
N ILE A 177 9.07 15.08 11.08
CA ILE A 177 8.10 14.58 10.09
C ILE A 177 7.45 15.75 9.34
N LYS A 178 7.04 16.81 10.06
CA LYS A 178 6.50 18.02 9.44
C LYS A 178 7.52 18.68 8.50
N ALA A 179 8.77 18.76 8.92
CA ALA A 179 9.85 19.30 8.09
C ALA A 179 10.12 18.43 6.84
N LEU A 180 10.11 17.10 6.96
CA LEU A 180 10.24 16.18 5.82
C LEU A 180 9.10 16.34 4.81
N ASN A 181 7.86 16.47 5.29
CA ASN A 181 6.70 16.72 4.44
C ASN A 181 6.81 18.08 3.71
N ALA A 182 7.40 19.08 4.37
CA ALA A 182 7.72 20.39 3.78
C ALA A 182 9.01 20.37 2.93
N LYS A 183 9.67 19.21 2.79
CA LYS A 183 10.98 19.03 2.13
C LYS A 183 12.14 19.82 2.74
N ASP A 184 11.98 20.31 3.97
CA ASP A 184 13.04 20.96 4.75
C ASP A 184 13.88 19.91 5.47
N THR A 185 14.81 19.32 4.73
CA THR A 185 15.72 18.28 5.23
C THR A 185 16.69 18.78 6.30
N ALA A 186 17.03 20.08 6.30
CA ALA A 186 17.94 20.66 7.27
C ALA A 186 17.28 20.72 8.67
N THR A 187 16.06 21.25 8.73
CA THR A 187 15.28 21.25 9.97
C THR A 187 14.96 19.84 10.43
N ALA A 188 14.59 18.94 9.51
CA ALA A 188 14.32 17.54 9.84
C ALA A 188 15.52 16.87 10.55
N LEU A 189 16.72 16.98 9.97
CA LEU A 189 17.93 16.40 10.57
C LEU A 189 18.25 17.01 11.93
N ALA A 190 18.11 18.33 12.10
CA ALA A 190 18.35 18.99 13.37
C ALA A 190 17.38 18.54 14.47
N GLN A 191 16.11 18.31 14.14
CA GLN A 191 15.13 17.80 15.09
C GLN A 191 15.38 16.32 15.42
N LEU A 192 15.77 15.50 14.42
CA LEU A 192 16.13 14.10 14.66
C LEU A 192 17.39 13.97 15.53
N ASP A 193 18.37 14.86 15.40
CA ASP A 193 19.53 14.89 16.29
C ASP A 193 19.14 15.17 17.75
N LYS A 194 18.15 16.04 17.97
CA LYS A 194 17.58 16.26 19.32
C LYS A 194 16.85 15.01 19.82
N ALA A 195 16.00 14.41 18.99
CA ALA A 195 15.23 13.22 19.35
C ALA A 195 16.15 12.06 19.73
N ILE A 196 17.16 11.78 18.90
CA ILE A 196 18.15 10.71 19.12
C ILE A 196 19.00 10.98 20.37
N LYS A 197 19.34 12.23 20.66
CA LYS A 197 20.08 12.58 21.88
C LYS A 197 19.30 12.24 23.15
N ILE A 198 17.98 12.36 23.12
CA ILE A 198 17.10 12.07 24.26
C ILE A 198 16.79 10.57 24.34
N GLN A 199 16.39 9.96 23.22
CA GLN A 199 16.03 8.55 23.14
C GLN A 199 16.74 7.88 21.94
N PRO A 200 17.98 7.39 22.13
CA PRO A 200 18.80 6.86 21.04
C PRO A 200 18.36 5.47 20.55
N ASN A 201 17.48 4.79 21.28
CA ASN A 201 17.05 3.43 20.97
C ASN A 201 15.79 3.34 20.12
N GLU A 202 15.12 4.46 19.87
CA GLU A 202 13.93 4.51 19.02
C GLU A 202 14.32 4.35 17.55
N SER A 203 13.89 3.27 16.90
CA SER A 203 14.28 2.94 15.52
C SER A 203 13.69 3.92 14.50
N SER A 204 12.49 4.45 14.75
CA SER A 204 11.81 5.38 13.84
C SER A 204 12.61 6.65 13.61
N PHE A 205 13.33 7.15 14.62
CA PHE A 205 14.18 8.34 14.46
C PHE A 205 15.33 8.10 13.48
N TRP A 206 15.92 6.91 13.52
CA TRP A 206 17.00 6.54 12.61
C TRP A 206 16.49 6.28 11.19
N GLU A 207 15.29 5.71 11.05
CA GLU A 207 14.63 5.54 9.76
C GLU A 207 14.30 6.90 9.11
N LEU A 208 13.65 7.81 9.85
CA LEU A 208 13.36 9.18 9.40
C LEU A 208 14.64 9.94 9.04
N ARG A 209 15.74 9.68 9.75
CA ARG A 209 17.06 10.23 9.40
C ARG A 209 17.57 9.67 8.08
N GLY A 210 17.35 8.39 7.82
CA GLY A 210 17.62 7.76 6.53
C GLY A 210 16.89 8.46 5.39
N HIS A 211 15.58 8.68 5.54
CA HIS A 211 14.76 9.42 4.58
C HIS A 211 15.25 10.85 4.36
N ALA A 212 15.59 11.57 5.43
CA ALA A 212 16.13 12.93 5.32
C ALA A 212 17.41 12.98 4.48
N TRP A 213 18.30 11.98 4.62
CA TRP A 213 19.52 11.89 3.83
C TRP A 213 19.28 11.46 2.39
N GLU A 214 18.30 10.59 2.15
CA GLU A 214 17.86 10.17 0.81
C GLU A 214 17.31 11.38 0.02
N MET A 215 16.49 12.22 0.66
CA MET A 215 16.03 13.49 0.07
C MET A 215 17.17 14.46 -0.25
N LYS A 216 18.27 14.40 0.50
CA LYS A 216 19.51 15.15 0.21
C LYS A 216 20.42 14.46 -0.81
N LYS A 217 19.99 13.34 -1.39
CA LYS A 217 20.75 12.48 -2.32
C LYS A 217 22.09 12.02 -1.73
N ASN A 218 22.17 11.86 -0.41
CA ASN A 218 23.36 11.35 0.28
C ASN A 218 23.14 9.89 0.69
N SER A 219 23.29 8.99 -0.27
CA SER A 219 23.06 7.55 -0.09
C SER A 219 23.95 6.93 1.00
N THR A 220 25.18 7.41 1.18
CA THR A 220 26.11 6.94 2.21
C THR A 220 25.57 7.19 3.63
N ASN A 221 25.07 8.39 3.89
CA ASN A 221 24.49 8.71 5.20
C ASN A 221 23.12 8.07 5.39
N ALA A 222 22.33 7.94 4.32
CA ALA A 222 21.05 7.23 4.36
C ALA A 222 21.25 5.75 4.73
N GLU A 223 22.17 5.04 4.08
CA GLU A 223 22.50 3.64 4.39
C GLU A 223 22.96 3.45 5.85
N LYS A 224 23.80 4.36 6.38
CA LYS A 224 24.23 4.32 7.79
C LYS A 224 23.05 4.48 8.75
N ALA A 225 22.13 5.38 8.44
CA ALA A 225 20.96 5.63 9.25
C ALA A 225 20.00 4.42 9.24
N PHE A 226 19.68 3.86 8.06
CA PHE A 226 18.88 2.64 7.95
C PHE A 226 19.55 1.43 8.60
N THR A 227 20.88 1.29 8.48
CA THR A 227 21.63 0.24 9.20
C THR A 227 21.48 0.37 10.71
N THR A 228 21.47 1.60 11.22
CA THR A 228 21.24 1.84 12.65
C THR A 228 19.79 1.55 13.03
N ALA A 229 18.81 1.94 12.20
CA ALA A 229 17.40 1.64 12.42
C ALA A 229 17.15 0.13 12.52
N ILE A 230 17.72 -0.66 11.60
CA ILE A 230 17.68 -2.14 11.62
C ILE A 230 18.30 -2.71 12.89
N ARG A 231 19.44 -2.17 13.34
CA ARG A 231 20.09 -2.63 14.58
C ARG A 231 19.23 -2.33 15.82
N LYS A 232 18.43 -1.25 15.79
CA LYS A 232 17.51 -0.90 16.88
C LYS A 232 16.23 -1.72 16.84
N ASN A 233 15.72 -2.03 15.64
CA ASN A 233 14.56 -2.87 15.43
C ASN A 233 14.76 -3.76 14.19
N PRO A 234 15.15 -5.04 14.38
CA PRO A 234 15.37 -6.00 13.29
C PRO A 234 14.10 -6.42 12.53
N ASP A 235 12.92 -6.04 13.02
CA ASP A 235 11.63 -6.38 12.38
C ASP A 235 11.06 -5.20 11.57
N LEU A 236 11.82 -4.11 11.46
CA LEU A 236 11.45 -2.94 10.67
C LEU A 236 11.69 -3.17 9.16
N PHE A 237 10.69 -3.77 8.48
CA PHE A 237 10.78 -4.14 7.07
C PHE A 237 11.21 -2.96 6.16
N SER A 238 10.74 -1.75 6.47
CA SER A 238 10.96 -0.54 5.69
C SER A 238 12.43 -0.13 5.67
N ALA A 239 13.13 -0.20 6.81
CA ALA A 239 14.55 0.11 6.85
C ALA A 239 15.40 -0.85 5.99
N TYR A 240 15.03 -2.14 5.93
CA TYR A 240 15.62 -3.08 5.00
C TYR A 240 15.29 -2.73 3.54
N LEU A 241 14.03 -2.39 3.24
CA LEU A 241 13.61 -1.99 1.89
C LEU A 241 14.46 -0.83 1.36
N TYR A 242 14.51 0.28 2.09
CA TYR A 242 15.21 1.48 1.63
C TYR A 242 16.71 1.29 1.57
N ARG A 243 17.33 0.56 2.52
CA ARG A 243 18.75 0.21 2.42
C ARG A 243 19.04 -0.69 1.22
N GLY A 244 18.17 -1.66 0.96
CA GLY A 244 18.26 -2.57 -0.18
C GLY A 244 18.18 -1.83 -1.52
N MET A 245 17.23 -0.88 -1.64
CA MET A 245 17.12 0.00 -2.82
C MET A 245 18.37 0.85 -3.02
N ILE A 246 18.88 1.49 -1.96
CA ILE A 246 20.13 2.26 -2.02
C ILE A 246 21.29 1.41 -2.51
N ARG A 247 21.45 0.19 -1.98
CA ARG A 247 22.51 -0.74 -2.38
C ARG A 247 22.34 -1.20 -3.82
N PHE A 248 21.10 -1.39 -4.27
CA PHE A 248 20.82 -1.74 -5.66
C PHE A 248 21.28 -0.62 -6.60
N ASP A 249 20.93 0.63 -6.29
CA ASP A 249 21.32 1.80 -7.08
C ASP A 249 22.83 2.05 -7.08
N GLN A 250 23.53 1.65 -6.02
CA GLN A 250 25.00 1.65 -5.93
C GLN A 250 25.68 0.47 -6.66
N GLY A 251 24.91 -0.45 -7.25
CA GLY A 251 25.42 -1.66 -7.90
C GLY A 251 25.80 -2.80 -6.95
N ASN A 252 25.63 -2.65 -5.64
CA ASN A 252 25.82 -3.71 -4.65
C ASN A 252 24.60 -4.66 -4.64
N LYS A 253 24.41 -5.40 -5.74
CA LYS A 253 23.25 -6.29 -5.93
C LYS A 253 23.19 -7.42 -4.90
N THR A 254 24.34 -7.92 -4.43
CA THR A 254 24.38 -8.96 -3.39
C THR A 254 23.85 -8.44 -2.05
N GLY A 255 24.32 -7.27 -1.61
CA GLY A 255 23.83 -6.63 -0.39
C GLY A 255 22.37 -6.19 -0.51
N ALA A 256 21.99 -5.68 -1.69
CA ALA A 256 20.60 -5.32 -1.99
C ALA A 256 19.66 -6.52 -1.90
N LYS A 257 20.03 -7.65 -2.53
CA LYS A 257 19.23 -8.88 -2.51
C LYS A 257 18.93 -9.33 -1.08
N GLY A 258 19.95 -9.43 -0.23
CA GLY A 258 19.77 -9.86 1.16
C GLY A 258 18.83 -8.94 1.96
N ASP A 259 18.93 -7.63 1.76
CA ASP A 259 18.05 -6.66 2.41
C ASP A 259 16.62 -6.73 1.89
N LEU A 260 16.44 -6.79 0.57
CA LEU A 260 15.13 -6.84 -0.07
C LEU A 260 14.41 -8.16 0.23
N GLU A 261 15.12 -9.29 0.29
CA GLU A 261 14.57 -10.58 0.72
C GLU A 261 14.10 -10.53 2.18
N LYS A 262 14.91 -9.95 3.08
CA LYS A 262 14.52 -9.79 4.48
C LYS A 262 13.32 -8.86 4.64
N SER A 263 13.27 -7.76 3.89
CA SER A 263 12.13 -6.86 3.84
C SER A 263 10.87 -7.58 3.36
N TYR A 264 10.95 -8.31 2.25
CA TYR A 264 9.85 -9.08 1.68
C TYR A 264 9.32 -10.17 2.62
N GLN A 265 10.21 -10.84 3.35
CA GLN A 265 9.83 -11.83 4.37
C GLN A 265 9.03 -11.22 5.53
N LEU A 266 9.40 -10.01 5.96
CA LEU A 266 8.70 -9.29 7.03
C LEU A 266 7.36 -8.72 6.54
N LEU A 267 7.37 -8.11 5.35
CA LEU A 267 6.17 -7.62 4.68
C LEU A 267 6.38 -7.65 3.16
N PRO A 268 5.63 -8.47 2.42
CA PRO A 268 5.63 -8.41 0.96
C PRO A 268 5.14 -7.05 0.48
N THR A 269 6.00 -6.30 -0.22
CA THR A 269 5.66 -4.99 -0.79
C THR A 269 5.96 -4.93 -2.29
N PRO A 270 5.22 -4.12 -3.08
CA PRO A 270 5.52 -3.93 -4.50
C PRO A 270 6.95 -3.44 -4.77
N PRO A 271 7.52 -2.46 -4.03
CA PRO A 271 8.92 -2.07 -4.17
C PRO A 271 9.90 -3.22 -3.96
N ALA A 272 9.81 -3.95 -2.85
CA ALA A 272 10.71 -5.08 -2.59
C ALA A 272 10.63 -6.12 -3.73
N SER A 273 9.41 -6.42 -4.16
CA SER A 273 9.16 -7.37 -5.27
C SER A 273 9.78 -6.87 -6.57
N TYR A 274 9.61 -5.61 -6.94
CA TYR A 274 10.15 -5.06 -8.17
C TYR A 274 11.68 -5.20 -8.23
N TYR A 275 12.39 -4.75 -7.19
CA TYR A 275 13.85 -4.81 -7.17
C TYR A 275 14.37 -6.24 -7.08
N LEU A 276 13.69 -7.15 -6.36
CA LEU A 276 14.01 -8.58 -6.40
C LEU A 276 13.81 -9.18 -7.80
N GLY A 277 12.78 -8.72 -8.52
CA GLY A 277 12.54 -9.08 -9.91
C GLY A 277 13.68 -8.64 -10.84
N GLU A 278 14.15 -7.39 -10.72
CA GLU A 278 15.30 -6.90 -11.49
C GLU A 278 16.57 -7.69 -11.17
N ILE A 279 16.85 -7.96 -9.88
CA ILE A 279 18.01 -8.78 -9.47
C ILE A 279 17.92 -10.20 -10.05
N ALA A 280 16.74 -10.82 -10.00
CA ALA A 280 16.52 -12.15 -10.57
C ALA A 280 16.72 -12.15 -12.09
N LEU A 281 16.18 -11.14 -12.78
CA LEU A 281 16.33 -10.97 -14.22
C LEU A 281 17.80 -10.82 -14.63
N ASP A 282 18.56 -9.99 -13.91
CA ASP A 282 19.99 -9.79 -14.13
C ASP A 282 20.81 -11.07 -13.91
N SER A 283 20.36 -11.94 -13.02
CA SER A 283 20.97 -13.26 -12.79
C SER A 283 20.56 -14.31 -13.84
N GLY A 284 19.69 -13.96 -14.78
CA GLY A 284 19.14 -14.88 -15.79
C GLY A 284 17.97 -15.74 -15.30
N ASP A 285 17.57 -15.62 -14.03
CA ASP A 285 16.43 -16.33 -13.46
C ASP A 285 15.10 -15.64 -13.82
N LYS A 286 14.71 -15.81 -15.09
CA LYS A 286 13.49 -15.24 -15.65
C LYS A 286 12.22 -15.73 -14.93
N GLN A 287 12.21 -16.98 -14.46
CA GLN A 287 11.03 -17.56 -13.80
C GLN A 287 10.77 -16.87 -12.46
N THR A 288 11.82 -16.71 -11.65
CA THR A 288 11.71 -15.98 -10.39
C THR A 288 11.40 -14.50 -10.63
N ALA A 289 12.00 -13.89 -11.65
CA ALA A 289 11.71 -12.51 -12.03
C ALA A 289 10.22 -12.30 -12.36
N VAL A 290 9.61 -13.18 -13.16
CA VAL A 290 8.17 -13.11 -13.47
C VAL A 290 7.33 -13.13 -12.21
N ARG A 291 7.58 -14.06 -11.27
CA ARG A 291 6.81 -14.15 -10.01
C ARG A 291 6.88 -12.86 -9.20
N TYR A 292 8.07 -12.27 -9.10
CA TYR A 292 8.27 -11.02 -8.38
C TYR A 292 7.61 -9.83 -9.08
N PHE A 293 7.75 -9.71 -10.40
CA PHE A 293 7.09 -8.63 -11.15
C PHE A 293 5.56 -8.76 -11.13
N GLN A 294 5.00 -9.99 -11.11
CA GLN A 294 3.55 -10.19 -10.93
C GLN A 294 3.05 -9.59 -9.61
N THR A 295 3.82 -9.74 -8.53
CA THR A 295 3.49 -9.13 -7.24
C THR A 295 3.61 -7.61 -7.31
N ALA A 296 4.67 -7.09 -7.96
CA ALA A 296 4.87 -5.65 -8.12
C ALA A 296 3.82 -4.99 -9.06
N ALA A 297 3.22 -5.74 -9.97
CA ALA A 297 2.29 -5.26 -10.99
C ALA A 297 0.83 -5.09 -10.52
N GLN A 298 0.50 -5.42 -9.27
CA GLN A 298 -0.88 -5.42 -8.75
C GLN A 298 -1.49 -4.01 -8.61
N GLY A 299 -0.67 -2.96 -8.62
CA GLY A 299 -1.11 -1.56 -8.54
C GLY A 299 -1.28 -0.89 -9.91
N ASN A 300 -1.63 0.40 -9.89
CA ASN A 300 -1.63 1.27 -11.07
C ASN A 300 -0.58 2.39 -10.97
N ASP A 301 0.32 2.33 -9.99
CA ASP A 301 1.38 3.32 -9.81
C ASP A 301 2.55 3.14 -10.83
N GLU A 302 3.58 3.98 -10.76
CA GLU A 302 4.64 4.03 -11.78
C GLU A 302 5.46 2.75 -11.74
N LEU A 303 5.67 2.25 -10.51
CA LEU A 303 6.39 1.02 -10.25
C LEU A 303 5.61 -0.18 -10.80
N ALA A 304 4.30 -0.23 -10.61
CA ALA A 304 3.45 -1.28 -11.17
C ALA A 304 3.47 -1.25 -12.71
N LYS A 305 3.44 -0.06 -13.33
CA LYS A 305 3.58 0.08 -14.80
C LYS A 305 4.97 -0.39 -15.28
N LYS A 306 6.04 -0.11 -14.53
CA LYS A 306 7.38 -0.64 -14.82
C LYS A 306 7.39 -2.16 -14.71
N ALA A 307 6.82 -2.73 -13.66
CA ALA A 307 6.70 -4.17 -13.46
C ALA A 307 5.90 -4.85 -14.58
N GLN A 308 4.75 -4.29 -14.97
CA GLN A 308 3.93 -4.75 -16.09
C GLN A 308 4.71 -4.71 -17.41
N SER A 309 5.50 -3.67 -17.63
CA SER A 309 6.36 -3.58 -18.82
C SER A 309 7.43 -4.68 -18.81
N ARG A 310 8.07 -4.95 -17.66
CA ARG A 310 9.02 -6.06 -17.51
C ARG A 310 8.36 -7.42 -17.76
N LEU A 311 7.16 -7.65 -17.23
CA LEU A 311 6.38 -8.86 -17.51
C LEU A 311 6.07 -9.01 -18.99
N ALA A 312 5.59 -7.96 -19.64
CA ALA A 312 5.28 -7.99 -21.06
C ALA A 312 6.52 -8.35 -21.90
N VAL A 313 7.69 -7.79 -21.58
CA VAL A 313 8.95 -8.14 -22.25
C VAL A 313 9.31 -9.62 -22.03
N LEU A 314 9.18 -10.12 -20.80
CA LEU A 314 9.49 -11.51 -20.48
C LEU A 314 8.53 -12.48 -21.19
N GLU A 315 7.24 -12.15 -21.23
CA GLU A 315 6.23 -12.97 -21.90
C GLU A 315 6.25 -12.85 -23.42
N LEU A 316 6.67 -11.70 -23.98
CA LEU A 316 6.87 -11.53 -25.43
C LEU A 316 7.89 -12.53 -25.99
N SER A 317 8.92 -12.88 -25.20
CA SER A 317 9.93 -13.85 -25.62
C SER A 317 9.42 -15.29 -25.69
N THR A 318 8.36 -15.63 -24.95
CA THR A 318 7.83 -17.00 -24.85
C THR A 318 6.47 -17.17 -25.52
N SER A 319 5.66 -16.11 -25.59
CA SER A 319 4.28 -16.10 -26.07
C SER A 319 3.95 -14.82 -26.85
N PRO A 320 4.67 -14.48 -27.93
CA PRO A 320 4.52 -13.20 -28.62
C PRO A 320 3.10 -12.96 -29.18
N HIS A 321 2.42 -14.01 -29.62
CA HIS A 321 1.03 -13.97 -30.10
C HIS A 321 0.01 -13.44 -29.08
N LYS A 322 0.30 -13.45 -27.78
CA LYS A 322 -0.59 -12.85 -26.76
C LYS A 322 -0.62 -11.33 -26.85
N PHE A 323 0.46 -10.73 -27.34
CA PHE A 323 0.67 -9.29 -27.36
C PHE A 323 0.69 -8.70 -28.77
N ILE A 324 1.22 -9.45 -29.73
CA ILE A 324 1.22 -9.06 -31.14
C ILE A 324 0.12 -9.85 -31.83
N LEU A 325 -1.04 -9.22 -31.96
CA LEU A 325 -2.21 -9.83 -32.58
C LEU A 325 -2.01 -9.88 -34.09
N SER A 326 -2.48 -10.96 -34.71
CA SER A 326 -2.44 -11.14 -36.16
C SER A 326 -3.80 -11.59 -36.67
N GLN A 327 -4.29 -10.95 -37.73
CA GLN A 327 -5.54 -11.29 -38.38
C GLN A 327 -5.34 -11.38 -39.90
N VAL A 328 -5.93 -12.41 -40.50
CA VAL A 328 -5.91 -12.65 -41.94
C VAL A 328 -7.16 -12.05 -42.57
N TYR A 329 -7.01 -11.43 -43.74
CA TYR A 329 -8.13 -10.93 -44.55
C TYR A 329 -7.78 -10.98 -46.04
N VAL A 330 -8.79 -10.89 -46.91
CA VAL A 330 -8.58 -10.75 -48.36
C VAL A 330 -8.59 -9.25 -48.69
N GLY A 331 -7.52 -8.76 -49.30
CA GLY A 331 -7.45 -7.36 -49.74
C GLY A 331 -8.30 -7.11 -50.99
N ASP A 332 -8.51 -5.83 -51.33
CA ASP A 332 -9.28 -5.43 -52.51
C ASP A 332 -8.68 -5.95 -53.83
N ASP A 333 -7.40 -6.33 -53.82
CA ASP A 333 -6.69 -6.98 -54.93
C ASP A 333 -6.90 -8.50 -55.00
N GLY A 334 -7.77 -9.07 -54.16
CA GLY A 334 -8.08 -10.50 -54.09
C GLY A 334 -7.03 -11.35 -53.39
N TYR A 335 -5.88 -10.79 -52.99
CA TYR A 335 -4.81 -11.54 -52.32
C TYR A 335 -4.96 -11.54 -50.81
N LEU A 336 -4.53 -12.62 -50.17
CA LEU A 336 -4.47 -12.75 -48.72
C LEU A 336 -3.49 -11.73 -48.13
N ARG A 337 -3.94 -11.02 -47.10
CA ARG A 337 -3.18 -10.06 -46.32
C ARG A 337 -3.21 -10.45 -44.85
N ILE A 338 -2.16 -10.10 -44.12
CA ILE A 338 -2.10 -10.29 -42.67
C ILE A 338 -1.91 -8.92 -42.04
N VAL A 339 -2.90 -8.44 -41.28
CA VAL A 339 -2.71 -7.29 -40.41
C VAL A 339 -2.15 -7.78 -39.08
N ILE A 340 -1.11 -7.12 -38.61
CA ILE A 340 -0.58 -7.32 -37.27
C ILE A 340 -0.66 -6.03 -36.47
N GLN A 341 -0.89 -6.14 -35.16
CA GLN A 341 -0.97 -5.01 -34.24
C GLN A 341 -0.16 -5.30 -32.99
N ASN A 342 0.70 -4.36 -32.59
CA ASN A 342 1.42 -4.44 -31.33
C ASN A 342 0.57 -3.88 -30.19
N ASN A 343 0.03 -4.76 -29.35
CA ASN A 343 -0.70 -4.40 -28.13
C ASN A 343 0.17 -4.48 -26.87
N SER A 344 1.48 -4.70 -27.02
CA SER A 344 2.43 -4.64 -25.91
C SER A 344 2.82 -3.18 -25.60
N PRO A 345 3.33 -2.91 -24.38
CA PRO A 345 3.85 -1.58 -24.02
C PRO A 345 5.23 -1.28 -24.62
N VAL A 346 5.83 -2.20 -25.38
CA VAL A 346 7.20 -2.05 -25.91
C VAL A 346 7.25 -2.15 -27.42
N THR A 347 8.20 -1.46 -28.04
CA THR A 347 8.49 -1.62 -29.47
C THR A 347 9.12 -2.99 -29.71
N VAL A 348 8.63 -3.72 -30.72
CA VAL A 348 9.19 -5.00 -31.14
C VAL A 348 9.84 -4.90 -32.51
N THR A 349 10.85 -5.72 -32.76
CA THR A 349 11.56 -5.83 -34.04
C THR A 349 11.56 -7.28 -34.53
N SER A 350 11.99 -7.46 -35.79
CA SER A 350 12.20 -8.79 -36.38
C SER A 350 10.99 -9.72 -36.26
N VAL A 351 9.77 -9.19 -36.44
CA VAL A 351 8.53 -9.95 -36.26
C VAL A 351 8.47 -11.13 -37.23
N LYS A 352 8.20 -12.33 -36.73
CA LYS A 352 8.01 -13.57 -37.50
C LYS A 352 6.58 -14.03 -37.36
N VAL A 353 5.91 -14.24 -38.49
CA VAL A 353 4.51 -14.67 -38.54
C VAL A 353 4.43 -16.02 -39.22
N GLN A 354 3.91 -17.02 -38.52
CA GLN A 354 3.55 -18.29 -39.12
C GLN A 354 2.16 -18.16 -39.76
N LEU A 355 2.08 -18.39 -41.06
CA LEU A 355 0.84 -18.52 -41.79
C LEU A 355 0.60 -20.00 -42.05
N ALA A 356 -0.50 -20.52 -41.52
CA ALA A 356 -0.92 -21.91 -41.67
C ALA A 356 -2.17 -21.98 -42.55
N GLU A 357 -2.18 -22.89 -43.51
CA GLU A 357 -3.37 -23.34 -44.21
C GLU A 357 -3.94 -24.54 -43.45
N MET A 358 -5.21 -24.45 -43.06
CA MET A 358 -5.89 -25.50 -42.31
C MET A 358 -6.56 -26.48 -43.27
N ALA A 359 -6.30 -27.78 -43.11
CA ALA A 359 -7.06 -28.84 -43.79
C ALA A 359 -8.49 -28.95 -43.23
N ASN A 360 -8.62 -28.72 -41.92
CA ASN A 360 -9.88 -28.64 -41.18
C ASN A 360 -9.65 -27.87 -39.87
N ALA A 361 -10.64 -27.82 -38.96
CA ALA A 361 -10.55 -27.05 -37.73
C ALA A 361 -9.36 -27.41 -36.80
N PHE A 362 -8.77 -28.59 -36.94
CA PHE A 362 -7.73 -29.09 -36.02
C PHE A 362 -6.40 -29.46 -36.71
N MET A 363 -6.39 -29.65 -38.03
CA MET A 363 -5.20 -30.07 -38.78
C MET A 363 -4.66 -28.96 -39.70
N VAL A 364 -3.35 -28.71 -39.60
CA VAL A 364 -2.61 -27.85 -40.51
C VAL A 364 -2.21 -28.65 -41.75
N ALA A 365 -2.64 -28.20 -42.94
CA ALA A 365 -2.26 -28.77 -44.22
C ALA A 365 -0.83 -28.37 -44.61
N SER A 366 -0.54 -27.08 -44.47
CA SER A 366 0.77 -26.49 -44.77
C SER A 366 1.01 -25.27 -43.88
N SER A 367 2.27 -24.94 -43.64
CA SER A 367 2.60 -23.66 -42.97
C SER A 367 3.88 -23.06 -43.52
N THR A 368 3.94 -21.73 -43.51
CA THR A 368 5.12 -20.96 -43.90
C THR A 368 5.40 -19.86 -42.89
N THR A 369 6.66 -19.48 -42.72
CA THR A 369 7.05 -18.37 -41.86
C THR A 369 7.37 -17.16 -42.71
N LEU A 370 6.66 -16.06 -42.47
CA LEU A 370 6.81 -14.80 -43.16
C LEU A 370 7.57 -13.81 -42.26
N ASN A 371 8.42 -13.00 -42.89
CA ASN A 371 9.00 -11.84 -42.24
C ASN A 371 7.94 -10.73 -42.16
N GLY A 372 7.65 -10.28 -40.94
CA GLY A 372 6.84 -9.12 -40.66
C GLY A 372 7.64 -7.81 -40.79
N PRO A 373 7.11 -6.71 -40.24
CA PRO A 373 7.80 -5.44 -40.24
C PRO A 373 9.10 -5.51 -39.43
N LYS A 374 10.09 -4.72 -39.86
CA LYS A 374 11.39 -4.61 -39.17
C LYS A 374 11.23 -4.05 -37.75
N GLN A 375 10.25 -3.18 -37.56
CA GLN A 375 9.92 -2.52 -36.29
C GLN A 375 8.42 -2.28 -36.21
N LEU A 376 7.84 -2.46 -35.02
CA LEU A 376 6.43 -2.21 -34.75
C LEU A 376 6.29 -1.58 -33.36
N ALA A 377 5.97 -0.29 -33.32
CA ALA A 377 5.80 0.48 -32.08
C ALA A 377 4.50 0.11 -31.32
N PRO A 378 4.37 0.42 -30.02
CA PRO A 378 3.13 0.22 -29.26
C PRO A 378 1.92 0.84 -29.96
N GLY A 379 0.82 0.10 -30.08
CA GLY A 379 -0.41 0.50 -30.77
C GLY A 379 -0.33 0.51 -32.29
N GLN A 380 0.87 0.36 -32.89
CA GLN A 380 1.03 0.40 -34.34
C GLN A 380 0.47 -0.85 -35.01
N LYS A 381 -0.10 -0.65 -36.20
CA LYS A 381 -0.50 -1.72 -37.12
C LYS A 381 0.42 -1.78 -38.32
N ALA A 382 0.64 -2.99 -38.84
CA ALA A 382 1.33 -3.21 -40.11
C ALA A 382 0.64 -4.31 -40.91
N THR A 383 0.70 -4.21 -42.23
CA THR A 383 0.12 -5.21 -43.12
C THR A 383 1.22 -5.94 -43.88
N ILE A 384 1.23 -7.27 -43.77
CA ILE A 384 2.09 -8.16 -44.56
C ILE A 384 1.32 -8.55 -45.82
N LYS A 385 1.91 -8.24 -46.99
CA LYS A 385 1.38 -8.66 -48.29
C LYS A 385 1.83 -10.09 -48.59
N THR A 386 0.90 -10.97 -48.94
CA THR A 386 1.23 -12.33 -49.42
C THR A 386 1.04 -12.42 -50.93
N ARG A 387 1.45 -13.55 -51.51
CA ARG A 387 1.18 -13.91 -52.91
C ARG A 387 0.12 -15.02 -53.03
N ILE A 388 -0.69 -15.22 -51.99
CA ILE A 388 -1.69 -16.29 -51.92
C ILE A 388 -3.03 -15.70 -52.38
N GLY A 389 -3.60 -16.27 -53.43
CA GLY A 389 -4.76 -15.74 -54.15
C GLY A 389 -4.46 -15.57 -55.66
N PRO A 390 -5.28 -14.81 -56.41
CA PRO A 390 -6.47 -14.12 -55.94
C PRO A 390 -7.59 -15.08 -55.53
N PHE A 391 -8.35 -14.73 -54.49
CA PHE A 391 -9.55 -15.45 -54.07
C PHE A 391 -10.78 -14.80 -54.68
N ASN A 392 -11.63 -15.61 -55.34
CA ASN A 392 -12.91 -15.15 -55.86
C ASN A 392 -14.01 -15.17 -54.78
N ASP A 393 -13.87 -16.05 -53.79
CA ASP A 393 -14.73 -16.13 -52.61
C ASP A 393 -13.90 -15.98 -51.33
N THR A 394 -14.22 -14.98 -50.53
CA THR A 394 -13.56 -14.73 -49.24
C THR A 394 -13.71 -15.87 -48.23
N ALA A 395 -14.73 -16.73 -48.38
CA ALA A 395 -14.89 -17.93 -47.55
C ALA A 395 -13.76 -18.94 -47.77
N GLU A 396 -13.15 -19.00 -48.96
CA GLU A 396 -12.00 -19.88 -49.22
C GLU A 396 -10.77 -19.45 -48.41
N ALA A 397 -10.60 -18.14 -48.19
CA ALA A 397 -9.53 -17.59 -47.37
C ALA A 397 -9.73 -17.89 -45.87
N ALA A 398 -10.93 -18.30 -45.44
CA ALA A 398 -11.24 -18.59 -44.04
C ALA A 398 -10.53 -19.85 -43.50
N ARG A 399 -9.84 -20.64 -44.34
CA ARG A 399 -8.98 -21.74 -43.90
C ARG A 399 -7.56 -21.30 -43.50
N PHE A 400 -7.18 -20.05 -43.73
CA PHE A 400 -5.85 -19.55 -43.35
C PHE A 400 -5.86 -18.94 -41.95
N ARG A 401 -4.82 -19.23 -41.17
CA ARG A 401 -4.59 -18.68 -39.82
C ARG A 401 -3.19 -18.11 -39.74
N ALA A 402 -3.06 -16.92 -39.18
CA ALA A 402 -1.78 -16.29 -38.90
C ALA A 402 -1.54 -16.24 -37.40
N LYS A 403 -0.31 -16.55 -36.98
CA LYS A 403 0.13 -16.43 -35.59
C LYS A 403 1.53 -15.83 -35.55
N VAL A 404 1.73 -14.83 -34.69
CA VAL A 404 3.09 -14.32 -34.42
C VAL A 404 3.85 -15.35 -33.58
N VAL A 405 4.96 -15.85 -34.11
CA VAL A 405 5.76 -16.93 -33.49
C VAL A 405 7.11 -16.44 -32.96
N GLY A 406 7.54 -15.25 -33.34
CA GLY A 406 8.79 -14.69 -32.85
C GLY A 406 8.83 -13.18 -33.00
N VAL A 407 9.47 -12.53 -32.03
CA VAL A 407 9.81 -11.11 -32.03
C VAL A 407 11.14 -10.92 -31.32
N GLN A 408 11.77 -9.78 -31.54
CA GLN A 408 12.87 -9.29 -30.71
C GLN A 408 12.41 -8.03 -29.98
N VAL A 409 12.85 -7.86 -28.74
CA VAL A 409 12.69 -6.63 -27.98
C VAL A 409 14.08 -5.97 -27.97
N PRO A 410 14.24 -4.76 -28.53
CA PRO A 410 15.49 -4.01 -28.42
C PRO A 410 15.87 -3.81 -26.95
N GLU A 411 17.17 -3.92 -26.63
CA GLU A 411 17.69 -3.67 -25.28
C GLU A 411 17.45 -2.25 -24.79
#